data_AF-A0A6P0HEP5-F1
#
_entry.id   AF-A0A6P0HEP5-F1
#
_cell.length_a   1.000
_cell.length_b   1.000
_cell.length_c   1.000
_cell.angle_alpha   90.00
_cell.angle_beta   90.00
_cell.angle_gamma   90.00
#
_symmetry.space_group_name_H-M   'P 1'
#
loop_
_entity.id
_entity.type
_entity.pdbx_description
1 polymer ?
#
loop_
_entity_poly.entity_id
_entity_poly.type
_entity_poly.pdbx_seq_one_letter_code
_entity_poly.pdbx_strand_id
1 'polypeptide(L)'
;MAELSCNLSPLVYAELYRRLATTFALEDSLTFRLQDIHYDLGWLEEAADAYQAKWEHDLQYIDAGTVDDFAVQQSDHSLLATWILAGLRNTGHCYDLSSGVAAGVLEKATTAIPGLAAPLPASLSPVIYGWTLGRLIGTDDLPAAPAVLPEDDNVRTAFIGLVEHVLLLQGLPEPWPEMMCMAAYWRGYGIAEGMRPEETNGGYALRRLRDEAQPSMEQGQYTVLHRHFERFNQYRQAVSHIADDAGRPRFVDVVETIRDWPDLRSTVHGLTQFVFQEVARTLPDDPPPKALRGDPWARLMTELQTEW
;
A
#
# COMPACT_ATOMS: atom_id res chain seq x y z
N MET A 1 -12.24 -1.43 17.00
CA MET A 1 -11.29 -1.78 15.93
C MET A 1 -10.61 -0.48 15.55
N ALA A 2 -9.28 -0.43 15.60
CA ALA A 2 -8.57 0.76 15.15
C ALA A 2 -8.71 0.83 13.62
N GLU A 3 -9.14 1.96 13.11
CA GLU A 3 -9.21 2.18 11.66
C GLU A 3 -7.79 2.14 11.09
N LEU A 4 -7.56 1.36 10.04
CA LEU A 4 -6.27 1.32 9.36
C LEU A 4 -5.98 2.69 8.75
N SER A 5 -5.20 3.49 9.46
CA SER A 5 -4.79 4.82 9.03
C SER A 5 -3.41 4.82 8.40
N CYS A 6 -3.21 5.70 7.43
CA CYS A 6 -1.93 5.96 6.79
C CYS A 6 -1.50 7.40 7.12
N ASN A 7 -1.03 7.59 8.35
CA ASN A 7 -0.46 8.85 8.78
C ASN A 7 1.05 8.75 8.62
N LEU A 8 1.60 9.62 7.78
CA LEU A 8 3.01 9.63 7.39
C LEU A 8 3.66 10.94 7.87
N SER A 9 4.96 10.89 8.12
CA SER A 9 5.77 12.07 8.45
C SER A 9 5.78 13.07 7.29
N PRO A 10 5.85 14.39 7.54
CA PRO A 10 6.08 15.39 6.50
C PRO A 10 7.24 15.03 5.56
N LEU A 11 8.31 14.44 6.10
CA LEU A 11 9.47 14.00 5.32
C LEU A 11 9.09 13.07 4.15
N VAL A 12 8.11 12.19 4.34
CA VAL A 12 7.65 11.25 3.31
C VAL A 12 7.03 11.99 2.13
N TYR A 13 6.17 12.98 2.39
CA TYR A 13 5.54 13.79 1.34
C TYR A 13 6.56 14.68 0.64
N ALA A 14 7.51 15.25 1.39
CA ALA A 14 8.62 16.01 0.82
C ALA A 14 9.42 15.17 -0.19
N GLU A 15 9.78 13.94 0.18
CA GLU A 15 10.49 13.01 -0.72
C GLU A 15 9.64 12.58 -1.91
N LEU A 16 8.36 12.26 -1.68
CA LEU A 16 7.45 11.85 -2.74
C LEU A 16 7.29 12.95 -3.80
N TYR A 17 6.91 14.16 -3.38
CA TYR A 17 6.62 15.24 -4.31
C TYR A 17 7.87 15.75 -5.02
N ARG A 18 9.03 15.80 -4.34
CA ARG A 18 10.30 16.15 -4.99
C ARG A 18 10.70 15.14 -6.07
N ARG A 19 10.47 13.84 -5.84
CA ARG A 19 10.71 12.80 -6.85
C ARG A 19 9.73 12.89 -8.01
N LEU A 20 8.45 13.12 -7.75
CA LEU A 20 7.46 13.33 -8.81
C LEU A 20 7.81 14.56 -9.68
N ALA A 21 8.20 15.68 -9.05
CA ALA A 21 8.61 16.90 -9.74
C ALA A 21 9.84 16.70 -10.66
N THR A 22 10.77 15.83 -10.25
CA THR A 22 12.04 15.62 -10.97
C THR A 22 12.03 14.45 -11.94
N THR A 23 10.94 13.67 -12.01
CA THR A 23 10.85 12.50 -12.90
C THR A 23 10.24 12.89 -14.24
N PHE A 24 11.09 13.28 -15.19
CA PHE A 24 10.68 13.71 -16.54
C PHE A 24 9.74 12.74 -17.27
N ALA A 25 9.90 11.43 -17.08
CA ALA A 25 9.05 10.42 -17.71
C ALA A 25 7.56 10.48 -17.28
N LEU A 26 7.25 11.17 -16.18
CA LEU A 26 5.90 11.30 -15.64
C LEU A 26 5.27 12.68 -15.90
N GLU A 27 6.02 13.62 -16.48
CA GLU A 27 5.68 15.04 -16.61
C GLU A 27 4.31 15.28 -17.26
N ASP A 28 4.05 14.67 -18.41
CA ASP A 28 2.79 14.83 -19.15
C ASP A 28 1.59 14.34 -18.34
N SER A 29 1.73 13.17 -17.68
CA SER A 29 0.66 12.57 -16.89
C SER A 29 0.40 13.34 -15.61
N LEU A 30 1.45 13.83 -14.95
CA LEU A 30 1.34 14.70 -13.77
C LEU A 30 0.72 16.04 -14.11
N THR A 31 1.10 16.66 -15.24
CA THR A 31 0.54 17.93 -15.68
C THR A 31 -0.96 17.83 -15.91
N PHE A 32 -1.41 16.81 -16.66
CA PHE A 32 -2.83 16.57 -16.86
C PHE A 32 -3.55 16.31 -15.54
N ARG A 33 -2.94 15.49 -14.68
CA ARG A 33 -3.54 15.14 -13.38
C ARG A 33 -3.71 16.35 -12.48
N LEU A 34 -2.70 17.21 -12.33
CA LEU A 34 -2.75 18.37 -11.45
C LEU A 34 -3.73 19.44 -11.95
N GLN A 35 -3.93 19.54 -13.27
CA GLN A 35 -4.91 20.45 -13.87
C GLN A 35 -6.35 20.15 -13.44
N ASP A 36 -6.70 18.89 -13.14
CA ASP A 36 -8.03 18.50 -12.64
C ASP A 36 -8.39 19.19 -11.31
N ILE A 37 -7.38 19.63 -10.54
CA ILE A 37 -7.53 20.39 -9.28
C ILE A 37 -6.92 21.80 -9.37
N HIS A 38 -6.72 22.30 -10.60
CA HIS A 38 -6.23 23.65 -10.87
C HIS A 38 -4.82 23.96 -10.36
N TYR A 39 -3.96 22.94 -10.24
CA TYR A 39 -2.53 23.11 -9.97
C TYR A 39 -1.70 22.94 -11.24
N ASP A 40 -0.55 23.61 -11.28
CA ASP A 40 0.48 23.36 -12.28
C ASP A 40 1.51 22.35 -11.77
N LEU A 41 2.45 21.95 -12.62
CA LEU A 41 3.48 21.00 -12.24
C LEU A 41 4.46 21.57 -11.19
N GLY A 42 4.71 22.88 -11.22
CA GLY A 42 5.62 23.57 -10.29
C GLY A 42 5.15 23.49 -8.84
N TRP A 43 3.83 23.38 -8.63
CA TRP A 43 3.24 23.12 -7.32
C TRP A 43 3.85 21.91 -6.59
N LEU A 44 4.31 20.87 -7.30
CA LEU A 44 4.95 19.72 -6.64
C LEU A 44 6.24 20.11 -5.89
N GLU A 45 7.03 21.04 -6.43
CA GLU A 45 8.23 21.54 -5.76
C GLU A 45 7.85 22.40 -4.55
N GLU A 46 6.88 23.30 -4.72
CA GLU A 46 6.36 24.14 -3.62
C GLU A 46 5.81 23.29 -2.47
N ALA A 47 5.04 22.24 -2.80
CA ALA A 47 4.51 21.31 -1.83
C ALA A 47 5.64 20.57 -1.12
N ALA A 48 6.60 20.03 -1.87
CA ALA A 48 7.75 19.33 -1.30
C ALA A 48 8.54 20.20 -0.30
N ASP A 49 8.74 21.48 -0.64
CA ASP A 49 9.44 22.43 0.21
C ASP A 49 8.66 22.79 1.47
N ALA A 50 7.33 22.91 1.38
CA ALA A 50 6.48 23.14 2.56
C ALA A 50 6.53 21.99 3.57
N TYR A 51 6.45 20.73 3.10
CA TYR A 51 6.60 19.57 3.99
C TYR A 51 8.02 19.45 4.54
N GLN A 52 9.04 19.78 3.75
CA GLN A 52 10.43 19.80 4.20
C GLN A 52 10.62 20.83 5.32
N ALA A 53 10.07 22.04 5.16
CA ALA A 53 10.12 23.07 6.19
C ALA A 53 9.40 22.64 7.48
N LYS A 54 8.25 21.97 7.36
CA LYS A 54 7.55 21.39 8.53
C LYS A 54 8.41 20.34 9.24
N TRP A 55 8.99 19.41 8.49
CA TRP A 55 9.91 18.41 9.04
C TRP A 55 11.08 19.06 9.79
N GLU A 56 11.75 20.02 9.16
CA GLU A 56 12.90 20.73 9.75
C GLU A 56 12.53 21.49 11.03
N HIS A 57 11.34 22.09 11.06
CA HIS A 57 10.82 22.74 12.26
C HIS A 57 10.55 21.74 13.39
N ASP A 58 9.96 20.57 13.07
CA ASP A 58 9.61 19.55 14.05
C ASP A 58 10.83 18.80 14.59
N LEU A 59 11.93 18.71 13.82
CA LEU A 59 13.13 17.96 14.18
C LEU A 59 13.66 18.29 15.58
N GLN A 60 13.49 19.52 16.06
CA GLN A 60 13.93 19.94 17.40
C GLN A 60 13.16 19.26 18.55
N TYR A 61 12.00 18.66 18.25
CA TYR A 61 11.11 18.00 19.20
C TYR A 61 11.05 16.47 18.99
N ILE A 62 11.69 15.97 17.94
CA ILE A 62 11.64 14.56 17.55
C ILE A 62 12.87 13.82 18.10
N ASP A 63 12.62 12.63 18.64
CA ASP A 63 13.62 11.62 18.87
C ASP A 63 13.18 10.26 18.28
N ALA A 64 14.03 9.24 18.42
CA ALA A 64 13.75 7.91 17.86
C ALA A 64 12.48 7.25 18.43
N GLY A 65 12.00 7.67 19.61
CA GLY A 65 10.80 7.15 20.26
C GLY A 65 9.54 7.98 20.02
N THR A 66 9.67 9.24 19.57
CA THR A 66 8.52 10.16 19.42
C THR A 66 8.18 10.49 17.97
N VAL A 67 8.97 10.07 16.98
CA VAL A 67 8.77 10.49 15.58
C VAL A 67 7.39 10.19 14.99
N ASP A 68 6.74 9.09 15.40
CA ASP A 68 5.39 8.76 14.95
C ASP A 68 4.32 9.77 15.43
N ASP A 69 4.56 10.47 16.54
CA ASP A 69 3.66 11.49 17.08
C ASP A 69 3.64 12.76 16.20
N PHE A 70 4.64 12.93 15.33
CA PHE A 70 4.80 14.08 14.42
C PHE A 70 4.35 13.76 12.98
N ALA A 71 3.69 12.63 12.76
CA ALA A 71 3.00 12.38 11.50
C ALA A 71 1.91 13.43 11.25
N VAL A 72 1.64 13.76 9.99
CA VAL A 72 0.47 14.61 9.65
C VAL A 72 -0.81 13.84 9.97
N GLN A 73 -1.74 14.49 10.65
CA GLN A 73 -2.94 13.89 11.22
C GLN A 73 -4.13 13.98 10.26
N GLN A 74 -4.18 14.99 9.38
CA GLN A 74 -5.23 15.06 8.37
C GLN A 74 -4.99 13.99 7.29
N SER A 75 -5.92 13.04 7.17
CA SER A 75 -5.90 11.99 6.14
C SER A 75 -5.87 12.53 4.70
N ASP A 76 -6.26 13.79 4.54
CA ASP A 76 -6.34 14.45 3.24
C ASP A 76 -4.96 14.67 2.59
N HIS A 77 -3.87 14.69 3.38
CA HIS A 77 -2.49 14.66 2.86
C HIS A 77 -2.23 13.35 2.08
N SER A 78 -2.50 12.22 2.73
CA SER A 78 -2.39 10.88 2.14
C SER A 78 -3.34 10.68 0.96
N LEU A 79 -4.57 11.20 1.06
CA LEU A 79 -5.55 11.16 -0.03
C LEU A 79 -5.06 11.92 -1.27
N LEU A 80 -4.57 13.15 -1.11
CA LEU A 80 -4.07 13.96 -2.23
C LEU A 80 -2.88 13.27 -2.90
N ALA A 81 -1.90 12.80 -2.11
CA ALA A 81 -0.76 12.04 -2.63
C ALA A 81 -1.19 10.79 -3.41
N THR A 82 -2.14 10.02 -2.87
CA THR A 82 -2.68 8.83 -3.54
C THR A 82 -3.42 9.18 -4.82
N TRP A 83 -4.21 10.25 -4.81
CA TRP A 83 -4.95 10.69 -5.99
C TRP A 83 -4.02 11.15 -7.12
N ILE A 84 -2.92 11.83 -6.79
CA ILE A 84 -1.87 12.18 -7.77
C ILE A 84 -1.26 10.90 -8.35
N LEU A 85 -0.81 9.98 -7.49
CA LEU A 85 -0.21 8.70 -7.91
C LEU A 85 -1.16 7.86 -8.77
N ALA A 86 -2.45 7.78 -8.42
CA ALA A 86 -3.46 7.03 -9.18
C ALA A 86 -3.65 7.56 -10.62
N GLY A 87 -3.32 8.83 -10.88
CA GLY A 87 -3.24 9.40 -12.23
C GLY A 87 -2.15 8.77 -13.10
N LEU A 88 -1.12 8.18 -12.48
CA LEU A 88 0.03 7.57 -13.13
C LEU A 88 -0.15 6.06 -13.35
N ARG A 89 -1.32 5.49 -13.03
CA ARG A 89 -1.53 4.03 -13.09
C ARG A 89 -1.25 3.36 -14.43
N ASN A 90 -1.25 4.14 -15.51
CA ASN A 90 -1.01 3.68 -16.88
C ASN A 90 0.42 3.96 -17.37
N THR A 91 1.34 4.46 -16.54
CA THR A 91 2.71 4.83 -16.93
C THR A 91 3.74 3.72 -16.64
N GLY A 92 3.29 2.51 -16.32
CA GLY A 92 4.14 1.37 -15.97
C GLY A 92 4.13 1.06 -14.47
N HIS A 93 5.26 0.59 -13.95
CA HIS A 93 5.37 0.15 -12.55
C HIS A 93 5.84 1.26 -11.60
N CYS A 94 5.44 1.20 -10.33
CA CYS A 94 5.76 2.21 -9.32
C CYS A 94 6.94 1.85 -8.40
N TYR A 95 7.60 0.71 -8.60
CA TYR A 95 8.62 0.19 -7.67
C TYR A 95 9.89 1.05 -7.58
N ASP A 96 10.39 1.61 -8.68
CA ASP A 96 11.52 2.55 -8.67
C ASP A 96 11.18 3.82 -7.86
N LEU A 97 9.96 4.34 -8.03
CA LEU A 97 9.50 5.48 -7.25
C LEU A 97 9.36 5.11 -5.76
N SER A 98 8.70 3.98 -5.46
CA SER A 98 8.50 3.52 -4.08
C SER A 98 9.83 3.30 -3.35
N SER A 99 10.76 2.57 -3.97
CA SER A 99 12.07 2.28 -3.38
C SER A 99 12.91 3.54 -3.25
N GLY A 100 12.83 4.45 -4.23
CA GLY A 100 13.47 5.76 -4.16
C GLY A 100 12.97 6.60 -3.00
N VAL A 101 11.65 6.70 -2.82
CA VAL A 101 11.05 7.44 -1.68
C VAL A 101 11.49 6.82 -0.36
N ALA A 102 11.36 5.50 -0.20
CA ALA A 102 11.77 4.80 1.02
C ALA A 102 13.26 4.99 1.34
N ALA A 103 14.13 4.89 0.34
CA ALA A 103 15.58 5.11 0.50
C ALA A 103 15.91 6.55 0.90
N GLY A 104 15.27 7.54 0.27
CA GLY A 104 15.47 8.96 0.60
C GLY A 104 15.01 9.30 2.02
N VAL A 105 13.85 8.75 2.44
CA VAL A 105 13.35 8.90 3.81
C VAL A 105 14.30 8.24 4.81
N LEU A 106 14.78 7.02 4.54
CA LEU A 106 15.75 6.32 5.38
C LEU A 106 17.04 7.12 5.57
N GLU A 107 17.64 7.58 4.48
CA GLU A 107 18.89 8.35 4.52
C GLU A 107 18.72 9.64 5.33
N LYS A 108 17.68 10.42 5.05
CA LYS A 108 17.44 11.70 5.73
C LYS A 108 17.05 11.52 7.20
N ALA A 109 16.18 10.56 7.52
CA ALA A 109 15.72 10.35 8.89
C ALA A 109 16.86 9.85 9.80
N THR A 110 17.66 8.89 9.34
CA THR A 110 18.79 8.35 10.12
C THR A 110 19.94 9.34 10.26
N THR A 111 20.10 10.26 9.31
CA THR A 111 21.04 11.38 9.43
C THR A 111 20.56 12.44 10.42
N ALA A 112 19.26 12.74 10.42
CA ALA A 112 18.69 13.83 11.21
C ALA A 112 18.37 13.44 12.68
N ILE A 113 18.02 12.19 12.94
CA ILE A 113 17.58 11.71 14.26
C ILE A 113 18.62 10.73 14.83
N PRO A 114 19.40 11.16 15.84
CA PRO A 114 20.38 10.28 16.50
C PRO A 114 19.71 9.03 17.11
N GLY A 115 20.29 7.86 16.84
CA GLY A 115 19.82 6.59 17.39
C GLY A 115 18.64 5.96 16.65
N LEU A 116 18.11 6.62 15.61
CA LEU A 116 17.13 6.00 14.72
C LEU A 116 17.82 4.91 13.88
N ALA A 117 17.25 3.71 13.85
CA ALA A 117 17.76 2.58 13.10
C ALA A 117 16.64 1.90 12.32
N ALA A 118 17.02 1.10 11.31
CA ALA A 118 16.07 0.24 10.61
C ALA A 118 15.65 -0.96 11.49
N PRO A 119 14.40 -1.45 11.37
CA PRO A 119 13.30 -0.90 10.56
C PRO A 119 12.82 0.45 11.10
N LEU A 120 12.48 1.37 10.18
CA LEU A 120 11.98 2.69 10.57
C LEU A 120 10.60 2.59 11.24
N PRO A 121 10.24 3.56 12.10
CA PRO A 121 8.87 3.73 12.58
C PRO A 121 7.87 3.85 11.43
N ALA A 122 6.60 3.51 11.70
CA ALA A 122 5.60 3.38 10.65
C ALA A 122 5.42 4.69 9.88
N SER A 123 5.36 5.85 10.55
CA SER A 123 5.22 7.16 9.90
C SER A 123 6.32 7.48 8.89
N LEU A 124 7.48 6.83 8.99
CA LEU A 124 8.64 6.98 8.11
C LEU A 124 8.81 5.80 7.13
N SER A 125 7.83 4.90 7.04
CA SER A 125 7.92 3.68 6.24
C SER A 125 6.91 3.67 5.09
N PRO A 126 7.07 4.54 4.08
CA PRO A 126 6.16 4.61 2.95
C PRO A 126 6.32 3.43 2.00
N VAL A 127 5.22 3.04 1.37
CA VAL A 127 5.20 2.13 0.22
C VAL A 127 4.25 2.65 -0.84
N ILE A 128 4.54 2.32 -2.09
CA ILE A 128 3.65 2.55 -3.22
C ILE A 128 3.47 1.23 -3.95
N TYR A 129 2.27 0.67 -3.86
CA TYR A 129 1.85 -0.51 -4.61
C TYR A 129 0.73 -0.13 -5.55
N GLY A 130 0.76 -0.63 -6.79
CA GLY A 130 -0.29 -0.36 -7.78
C GLY A 130 -0.64 1.13 -7.92
N TRP A 131 0.32 2.03 -7.75
CA TRP A 131 0.12 3.50 -7.73
C TRP A 131 -0.79 4.05 -6.62
N THR A 132 -0.89 3.34 -5.50
CA THR A 132 -1.53 3.80 -4.27
C THR A 132 -0.48 3.97 -3.18
N LEU A 133 -0.48 5.13 -2.51
CA LEU A 133 0.38 5.36 -1.35
C LEU A 133 -0.11 4.50 -0.18
N GLY A 134 0.82 3.99 0.61
CA GLY A 134 0.54 3.31 1.85
C GLY A 134 1.70 3.40 2.83
N ARG A 135 1.50 2.74 3.95
CA ARG A 135 2.43 2.72 5.07
C ARG A 135 2.65 1.28 5.53
N LEU A 136 3.91 0.90 5.72
CA LEU A 136 4.24 -0.38 6.34
C LEU A 136 3.86 -0.37 7.81
N ILE A 137 3.17 -1.41 8.25
CA ILE A 137 2.66 -1.56 9.62
C ILE A 137 3.06 -2.89 10.27
N GLY A 138 3.67 -3.80 9.51
CA GLY A 138 4.24 -5.04 10.05
C GLY A 138 5.72 -5.20 9.76
N THR A 139 6.22 -6.42 9.91
CA THR A 139 7.63 -6.78 9.69
C THR A 139 7.88 -7.31 8.28
N ASP A 140 9.14 -7.28 7.82
CA ASP A 140 9.55 -7.80 6.50
C ASP A 140 8.76 -7.20 5.32
N ASP A 141 8.54 -5.88 5.38
CA ASP A 141 7.87 -5.08 4.36
C ASP A 141 6.37 -5.38 4.16
N LEU A 142 5.71 -6.11 5.08
CA LEU A 142 4.27 -6.41 5.03
C LEU A 142 3.65 -6.58 6.42
N PRO A 143 2.32 -6.42 6.57
CA PRO A 143 1.40 -5.86 5.59
C PRO A 143 1.54 -4.33 5.50
N ALA A 144 0.89 -3.75 4.51
CA ALA A 144 0.81 -2.31 4.32
C ALA A 144 -0.64 -1.80 4.45
N ALA A 145 -0.82 -0.66 5.10
CA ALA A 145 -2.08 0.07 5.13
C ALA A 145 -2.12 1.06 3.96
N PRO A 146 -3.13 1.00 3.06
CA PRO A 146 -3.26 2.00 2.01
C PRO A 146 -3.72 3.33 2.62
N ALA A 147 -3.35 4.42 1.95
CA ALA A 147 -3.79 5.78 2.27
C ALA A 147 -5.30 5.97 2.14
N VAL A 148 -5.91 5.24 1.21
CA VAL A 148 -7.35 5.21 1.00
C VAL A 148 -7.77 3.74 0.95
N LEU A 149 -8.79 3.38 1.73
CA LEU A 149 -9.34 2.03 1.70
C LEU A 149 -10.25 1.84 0.47
N PRO A 150 -10.43 0.59 -0.02
CA PRO A 150 -11.39 0.29 -1.09
C PRO A 150 -12.79 0.81 -0.77
N GLU A 151 -13.51 1.27 -1.80
CA GLU A 151 -14.86 1.82 -1.63
C GLU A 151 -15.86 0.76 -1.15
N ASP A 152 -15.79 -0.47 -1.69
CA ASP A 152 -16.67 -1.57 -1.29
C ASP A 152 -16.44 -1.99 0.17
N ASP A 153 -17.50 -1.94 0.97
CA ASP A 153 -17.46 -2.22 2.41
C ASP A 153 -17.07 -3.67 2.73
N ASN A 154 -17.41 -4.64 1.87
CA ASN A 154 -17.06 -6.04 2.08
C ASN A 154 -15.57 -6.27 1.82
N VAL A 155 -15.05 -5.74 0.71
CA VAL A 155 -13.62 -5.78 0.36
C VAL A 155 -12.81 -5.08 1.44
N ARG A 156 -13.22 -3.87 1.82
CA ARG A 156 -12.59 -3.07 2.88
C ARG A 156 -12.52 -3.86 4.20
N THR A 157 -13.65 -4.36 4.68
CA THR A 157 -13.73 -5.11 5.94
C THR A 157 -12.88 -6.38 5.89
N ALA A 158 -12.93 -7.12 4.78
CA ALA A 158 -12.18 -8.34 4.60
C ALA A 158 -10.66 -8.08 4.58
N PHE A 159 -10.22 -7.02 3.90
CA PHE A 159 -8.83 -6.60 3.83
C PHE A 159 -8.32 -6.11 5.18
N ILE A 160 -9.08 -5.28 5.90
CA ILE A 160 -8.70 -4.85 7.27
C ILE A 160 -8.47 -6.07 8.15
N GLY A 161 -9.42 -7.02 8.15
CA GLY A 161 -9.26 -8.21 8.97
C GLY A 161 -8.16 -9.17 8.48
N LEU A 162 -7.75 -9.13 7.21
CA LEU A 162 -6.56 -9.83 6.73
C LEU A 162 -5.29 -9.18 7.31
N VAL A 163 -5.20 -7.86 7.27
CA VAL A 163 -4.08 -7.10 7.83
C VAL A 163 -3.95 -7.35 9.34
N GLU A 164 -5.04 -7.21 10.10
CA GLU A 164 -5.07 -7.50 11.53
C GLU A 164 -4.63 -8.95 11.82
N HIS A 165 -5.08 -9.89 11.00
CA HIS A 165 -4.71 -11.30 11.13
C HIS A 165 -3.21 -11.53 10.88
N VAL A 166 -2.62 -10.92 9.87
CA VAL A 166 -1.18 -11.03 9.59
C VAL A 166 -0.35 -10.39 10.69
N LEU A 167 -0.74 -9.21 11.18
CA LEU A 167 -0.06 -8.56 12.31
C LEU A 167 -0.10 -9.43 13.57
N LEU A 168 -1.22 -10.10 13.84
CA LEU A 168 -1.32 -11.07 14.93
C LEU A 168 -0.36 -12.24 14.72
N LEU A 169 -0.30 -12.80 13.52
CA LEU A 169 0.59 -13.91 13.19
C LEU A 169 2.07 -13.55 13.37
N GLN A 170 2.49 -12.36 12.94
CA GLN A 170 3.87 -11.88 13.11
C GLN A 170 4.30 -11.78 14.59
N GLY A 171 3.36 -11.67 15.53
CA GLY A 171 3.62 -11.71 16.97
C GLY A 171 3.72 -13.11 17.58
N LEU A 172 3.48 -14.17 16.80
CA LEU A 172 3.46 -15.56 17.26
C LEU A 172 4.70 -16.32 16.77
N PRO A 173 5.24 -17.27 17.57
CA PRO A 173 6.32 -18.12 17.12
C PRO A 173 5.87 -19.03 15.97
N GLU A 174 6.72 -19.15 14.96
CA GLU A 174 6.55 -20.10 13.86
C GLU A 174 6.99 -21.52 14.27
N PRO A 175 6.38 -22.59 13.70
CA PRO A 175 5.30 -22.57 12.71
C PRO A 175 3.95 -22.23 13.33
N TRP A 176 3.11 -21.52 12.57
CA TRP A 176 1.79 -21.11 13.05
C TRP A 176 0.78 -22.25 12.99
N PRO A 177 -0.29 -22.19 13.82
CA PRO A 177 -1.39 -23.13 13.72
C PRO A 177 -2.03 -23.10 12.33
N GLU A 178 -2.29 -24.28 11.78
CA GLU A 178 -2.83 -24.48 10.44
C GLU A 178 -4.09 -23.64 10.14
N MET A 179 -5.07 -23.63 11.05
CA MET A 179 -6.28 -22.80 10.96
C MET A 179 -6.00 -21.30 10.77
N MET A 180 -4.92 -20.80 11.36
CA MET A 180 -4.54 -19.40 11.18
C MET A 180 -4.00 -19.18 9.77
N CYS A 181 -3.11 -20.03 9.29
CA CYS A 181 -2.55 -19.91 7.95
C CYS A 181 -3.61 -20.03 6.84
N MET A 182 -4.54 -20.97 6.97
CA MET A 182 -5.63 -21.17 6.00
C MET A 182 -6.57 -19.96 5.92
N ALA A 183 -6.72 -19.20 7.00
CA ALA A 183 -7.60 -18.04 7.02
C ALA A 183 -7.19 -16.99 5.97
N ALA A 184 -5.89 -16.84 5.70
CA ALA A 184 -5.41 -15.96 4.64
C ALA A 184 -5.84 -16.43 3.24
N TYR A 185 -5.90 -17.74 2.99
CA TYR A 185 -6.38 -18.28 1.72
C TYR A 185 -7.89 -18.09 1.55
N TRP A 186 -8.67 -18.32 2.60
CA TRP A 186 -10.12 -18.10 2.58
C TRP A 186 -10.46 -16.62 2.39
N ARG A 187 -9.84 -15.74 3.18
CA ARG A 187 -10.03 -14.29 3.05
C ARG A 187 -9.54 -13.78 1.70
N GLY A 188 -8.37 -14.20 1.25
CA GLY A 188 -7.82 -13.79 -0.04
C GLY A 188 -8.71 -14.14 -1.22
N TYR A 189 -9.30 -15.34 -1.19
CA TYR A 189 -10.27 -15.76 -2.20
C TYR A 189 -11.54 -14.88 -2.17
N GLY A 190 -12.07 -14.60 -0.97
CA GLY A 190 -13.25 -13.74 -0.81
C GLY A 190 -12.99 -12.26 -1.17
N ILE A 191 -11.82 -11.73 -0.87
CA ILE A 191 -11.38 -10.38 -1.27
C ILE A 191 -11.35 -10.29 -2.80
N ALA A 192 -10.81 -11.30 -3.48
CA ALA A 192 -10.79 -11.35 -4.93
C ALA A 192 -12.20 -11.36 -5.53
N GLU A 193 -13.12 -12.19 -5.00
CA GLU A 193 -14.53 -12.21 -5.41
C GLU A 193 -15.23 -10.87 -5.17
N GLY A 194 -14.95 -10.21 -4.04
CA GLY A 194 -15.51 -8.89 -3.74
C GLY A 194 -15.03 -7.80 -4.70
N MET A 195 -13.77 -7.85 -5.16
CA MET A 195 -13.25 -6.87 -6.12
C MET A 195 -13.71 -7.14 -7.56
N ARG A 196 -13.94 -8.39 -7.94
CA ARG A 196 -14.44 -8.76 -9.28
C ARG A 196 -15.72 -9.59 -9.17
N PRO A 197 -16.83 -9.01 -8.69
CA PRO A 197 -18.08 -9.73 -8.45
C PRO A 197 -18.75 -10.23 -9.73
N GLU A 198 -18.37 -9.69 -10.90
CA GLU A 198 -18.83 -10.16 -12.20
C GLU A 198 -18.25 -11.51 -12.62
N GLU A 199 -17.15 -11.94 -11.99
CA GLU A 199 -16.50 -13.20 -12.29
C GLU A 199 -17.26 -14.37 -11.66
N THR A 200 -17.28 -15.52 -12.33
CA THR A 200 -18.10 -16.68 -11.90
C THR A 200 -17.63 -17.30 -10.57
N ASN A 201 -16.34 -17.14 -10.22
CA ASN A 201 -15.78 -17.57 -8.94
C ASN A 201 -14.44 -16.87 -8.67
N GLY A 202 -13.97 -16.95 -7.42
CA GLY A 202 -12.72 -16.34 -6.98
C GLY A 202 -11.46 -16.80 -7.73
N GLY A 203 -11.43 -18.01 -8.30
CA GLY A 203 -10.34 -18.45 -9.16
C GLY A 203 -10.25 -17.66 -10.48
N TYR A 204 -11.39 -17.31 -11.08
CA TYR A 204 -11.44 -16.39 -12.22
C TYR A 204 -11.11 -14.96 -11.80
N ALA A 205 -11.66 -14.49 -10.68
CA ALA A 205 -11.35 -13.17 -10.12
C ALA A 205 -9.85 -12.97 -9.87
N LEU A 206 -9.18 -13.94 -9.24
CA LEU A 206 -7.74 -13.89 -8.99
C LEU A 206 -6.91 -13.85 -10.28
N ARG A 207 -7.30 -14.61 -11.31
CA ARG A 207 -6.64 -14.55 -12.61
C ARG A 207 -6.77 -13.16 -13.23
N ARG A 208 -7.96 -12.59 -13.21
CA ARG A 208 -8.21 -11.26 -13.74
C ARG A 208 -7.43 -10.18 -12.99
N LEU A 209 -7.46 -10.19 -11.65
CA LEU A 209 -6.71 -9.25 -10.82
C LEU A 209 -5.20 -9.34 -11.07
N ARG A 210 -4.68 -10.56 -11.24
CA ARG A 210 -3.27 -10.78 -11.62
C ARG A 210 -2.97 -10.17 -12.98
N ASP A 211 -3.79 -10.43 -13.99
CA ASP A 211 -3.58 -9.92 -15.34
C ASP A 211 -3.66 -8.38 -15.36
N GLU A 212 -4.58 -7.80 -14.58
CA GLU A 212 -4.67 -6.35 -14.37
C GLU A 212 -3.45 -5.79 -13.62
N ALA A 213 -2.80 -6.55 -12.73
CA ALA A 213 -1.63 -6.09 -11.99
C ALA A 213 -0.34 -6.07 -12.80
N GLN A 214 -0.24 -6.90 -13.84
CA GLN A 214 0.95 -7.04 -14.67
C GLN A 214 1.58 -5.71 -15.11
N PRO A 215 0.83 -4.70 -15.64
CA PRO A 215 1.42 -3.45 -16.12
C PRO A 215 2.06 -2.60 -15.01
N SER A 216 1.62 -2.78 -13.77
CA SER A 216 2.08 -2.03 -12.60
C SER A 216 3.23 -2.69 -11.86
N MET A 217 3.70 -3.86 -12.33
CA MET A 217 4.71 -4.67 -11.67
C MET A 217 5.97 -4.87 -12.51
N GLU A 218 7.11 -4.98 -11.82
CA GLU A 218 8.32 -5.47 -12.46
C GLU A 218 8.17 -6.94 -12.85
N GLN A 219 8.75 -7.32 -14.00
CA GLN A 219 8.61 -8.66 -14.55
C GLN A 219 9.02 -9.78 -13.57
N GLY A 220 10.06 -9.56 -12.77
CA GLY A 220 10.54 -10.51 -11.77
C GLY A 220 9.50 -10.75 -10.67
N GLN A 221 8.98 -9.67 -10.09
CA GLN A 221 7.96 -9.71 -9.03
C GLN A 221 6.65 -10.30 -9.57
N TYR A 222 6.22 -9.89 -10.76
CA TYR A 222 5.06 -10.45 -11.42
C TYR A 222 5.19 -11.96 -11.64
N THR A 223 6.37 -12.45 -12.03
CA THR A 223 6.59 -13.89 -12.24
C THR A 223 6.41 -14.69 -10.95
N VAL A 224 6.90 -14.16 -9.81
CA VAL A 224 6.73 -14.78 -8.50
C VAL A 224 5.25 -14.79 -8.10
N LEU A 225 4.58 -13.64 -8.20
CA LEU A 225 3.16 -13.49 -7.90
C LEU A 225 2.31 -14.41 -8.80
N HIS A 226 2.55 -14.43 -10.10
CA HIS A 226 1.85 -15.28 -11.06
C HIS A 226 1.94 -16.75 -10.67
N ARG A 227 3.14 -17.25 -10.38
CA ARG A 227 3.35 -18.66 -9.98
C ARG A 227 2.59 -19.01 -8.71
N HIS A 228 2.57 -18.09 -7.74
CA HIS A 228 1.83 -18.27 -6.49
C HIS A 228 0.33 -18.37 -6.73
N PHE A 229 -0.24 -17.39 -7.44
CA PHE A 229 -1.69 -17.31 -7.65
C PHE A 229 -2.24 -18.34 -8.64
N GLU A 230 -1.40 -18.90 -9.51
CA GLU A 230 -1.77 -20.02 -10.39
C GLU A 230 -2.27 -21.25 -9.63
N ARG A 231 -1.66 -21.54 -8.47
CA ARG A 231 -2.01 -22.69 -7.61
C ARG A 231 -2.97 -22.34 -6.48
N PHE A 232 -3.22 -21.05 -6.26
CA PHE A 232 -3.96 -20.57 -5.10
C PHE A 232 -5.36 -21.16 -4.97
N ASN A 233 -6.11 -21.24 -6.08
CA ASN A 233 -7.43 -21.87 -6.05
C ASN A 233 -7.33 -23.36 -5.66
N GLN A 234 -6.36 -24.10 -6.19
CA GLN A 234 -6.20 -25.52 -5.84
C GLN A 234 -5.90 -25.68 -4.35
N TYR A 235 -5.04 -24.82 -3.79
CA TYR A 235 -4.68 -24.85 -2.37
C TYR A 235 -5.87 -24.49 -1.49
N ARG A 236 -6.59 -23.39 -1.84
CA ARG A 236 -7.84 -22.99 -1.17
C ARG A 236 -8.89 -24.10 -1.16
N GLN A 237 -9.04 -24.82 -2.28
CA GLN A 237 -10.00 -25.93 -2.38
C GLN A 237 -9.53 -27.14 -1.58
N ALA A 238 -8.23 -27.49 -1.59
CA ALA A 238 -7.68 -28.60 -0.82
C ALA A 238 -7.88 -28.43 0.70
N VAL A 239 -7.80 -27.18 1.19
CA VAL A 239 -8.00 -26.86 2.62
C VAL A 239 -9.46 -26.74 3.06
N SER A 240 -10.41 -26.72 2.13
CA SER A 240 -11.86 -26.61 2.42
C SER A 240 -12.66 -27.85 2.01
N HIS A 241 -12.15 -28.62 1.06
CA HIS A 241 -12.75 -29.84 0.54
C HIS A 241 -11.72 -30.97 0.60
N ILE A 242 -11.60 -31.59 1.78
CA ILE A 242 -10.68 -32.72 1.99
C ILE A 242 -11.14 -33.91 1.13
N ALA A 243 -10.32 -34.30 0.17
CA ALA A 243 -10.41 -35.63 -0.40
C ALA A 243 -9.07 -36.09 -0.99
N ASP A 244 -8.99 -37.40 -1.21
CA ASP A 244 -7.80 -38.11 -1.67
C ASP A 244 -8.02 -38.51 -3.14
N ASP A 245 -7.89 -37.54 -4.04
CA ASP A 245 -7.93 -37.77 -5.48
C ASP A 245 -6.61 -37.37 -6.14
N ALA A 246 -6.26 -38.05 -7.23
CA ALA A 246 -4.99 -37.82 -7.93
C ALA A 246 -4.92 -36.48 -8.68
N GLY A 247 -6.03 -35.72 -8.74
CA GLY A 247 -6.15 -34.49 -9.52
C GLY A 247 -5.95 -33.22 -8.72
N ARG A 248 -5.89 -33.29 -7.38
CA ARG A 248 -5.68 -32.14 -6.50
C ARG A 248 -4.61 -32.39 -5.43
N PRO A 249 -3.96 -31.34 -4.93
CA PRO A 249 -3.07 -31.45 -3.77
C PRO A 249 -3.79 -32.05 -2.56
N ARG A 250 -3.11 -32.90 -1.79
CA ARG A 250 -3.67 -33.46 -0.56
C ARG A 250 -3.67 -32.40 0.53
N PHE A 251 -4.66 -32.46 1.41
CA PHE A 251 -4.79 -31.56 2.55
C PHE A 251 -3.49 -31.46 3.37
N VAL A 252 -2.92 -32.62 3.73
CA VAL A 252 -1.70 -32.69 4.55
C VAL A 252 -0.51 -32.01 3.89
N ASP A 253 -0.36 -32.15 2.56
CA ASP A 253 0.75 -31.56 1.82
C ASP A 253 0.61 -30.03 1.77
N VAL A 254 -0.62 -29.53 1.60
CA VAL A 254 -0.89 -28.08 1.57
C VAL A 254 -0.66 -27.46 2.94
N VAL A 255 -1.17 -28.08 4.01
CA VAL A 255 -0.99 -27.59 5.39
C VAL A 255 0.48 -27.50 5.77
N GLU A 256 1.29 -28.51 5.40
CA GLU A 256 2.74 -28.47 5.66
C GLU A 256 3.46 -27.35 4.91
N THR A 257 2.89 -26.89 3.78
CA THR A 257 3.43 -25.84 2.90
C THR A 257 2.88 -24.44 3.21
N ILE A 258 2.03 -24.24 4.22
CA ILE A 258 1.49 -22.89 4.49
C ILE A 258 1.72 -22.46 5.94
N ARG A 259 2.60 -23.12 6.66
CA ARG A 259 2.74 -22.99 8.12
C ARG A 259 3.73 -21.92 8.59
N ASP A 260 4.39 -21.23 7.66
CA ASP A 260 5.43 -20.25 7.95
C ASP A 260 5.29 -18.97 7.10
N TRP A 261 6.07 -17.96 7.46
CA TRP A 261 6.01 -16.67 6.80
C TRP A 261 6.43 -16.70 5.33
N PRO A 262 7.53 -17.37 4.91
CA PRO A 262 7.91 -17.46 3.50
C PRO A 262 6.76 -17.88 2.57
N ASP A 263 5.94 -18.83 3.01
CA ASP A 263 4.81 -19.32 2.23
C ASP A 263 3.61 -18.35 2.23
N LEU A 264 3.33 -17.71 3.37
CA LEU A 264 2.22 -16.75 3.49
C LEU A 264 2.54 -15.39 2.84
N ARG A 265 3.82 -14.99 2.81
CA ARG A 265 4.28 -13.69 2.34
C ARG A 265 3.78 -13.38 0.94
N SER A 266 3.84 -14.35 0.03
CA SER A 266 3.38 -14.18 -1.36
C SER A 266 1.87 -13.93 -1.45
N THR A 267 1.08 -14.57 -0.57
CA THR A 267 -0.37 -14.32 -0.46
C THR A 267 -0.64 -12.89 0.00
N VAL A 268 0.00 -12.47 1.09
CA VAL A 268 -0.19 -11.13 1.66
C VAL A 268 0.26 -10.05 0.68
N HIS A 269 1.42 -10.25 0.03
CA HIS A 269 1.94 -9.32 -0.96
C HIS A 269 0.97 -9.14 -2.13
N GLY A 270 0.53 -10.24 -2.75
CA GLY A 270 -0.35 -10.13 -3.91
C GLY A 270 -1.73 -9.56 -3.59
N LEU A 271 -2.31 -9.92 -2.44
CA LEU A 271 -3.59 -9.33 -2.01
C LEU A 271 -3.44 -7.84 -1.69
N THR A 272 -2.33 -7.43 -1.08
CA THR A 272 -2.01 -6.02 -0.87
C THR A 272 -1.88 -5.29 -2.22
N GLN A 273 -1.13 -5.84 -3.17
CA GLN A 273 -1.00 -5.30 -4.52
C GLN A 273 -2.36 -5.13 -5.21
N PHE A 274 -3.22 -6.16 -5.19
CA PHE A 274 -4.55 -6.10 -5.81
C PHE A 274 -5.44 -5.04 -5.18
N VAL A 275 -5.47 -4.96 -3.85
CA VAL A 275 -6.28 -3.97 -3.12
C VAL A 275 -5.79 -2.55 -3.38
N PHE A 276 -4.48 -2.32 -3.34
CA PHE A 276 -3.90 -1.02 -3.63
C PHE A 276 -4.17 -0.58 -5.07
N GLN A 277 -4.05 -1.49 -6.02
CA GLN A 277 -4.40 -1.21 -7.40
C GLN A 277 -5.89 -0.92 -7.58
N GLU A 278 -6.76 -1.64 -6.87
CA GLU A 278 -8.20 -1.39 -6.90
C GLU A 278 -8.52 0.03 -6.43
N VAL A 279 -7.87 0.49 -5.37
CA VAL A 279 -7.97 1.87 -4.89
C VAL A 279 -7.52 2.86 -5.98
N ALA A 280 -6.37 2.64 -6.60
CA ALA A 280 -5.89 3.52 -7.68
C ALA A 280 -6.81 3.49 -8.93
N ARG A 281 -7.57 2.42 -9.12
CA ARG A 281 -8.53 2.28 -10.22
C ARG A 281 -9.79 3.10 -9.98
N THR A 282 -10.31 3.15 -8.75
CA THR A 282 -11.59 3.80 -8.40
C THR A 282 -11.42 5.25 -7.94
N LEU A 283 -10.26 5.61 -7.38
CA LEU A 283 -9.99 6.96 -6.89
C LEU A 283 -10.03 8.09 -7.95
N PRO A 284 -9.67 7.86 -9.24
CA PRO A 284 -9.66 8.88 -10.28
C PRO A 284 -11.03 9.27 -10.83
N ASP A 285 -12.14 8.70 -10.35
CA ASP A 285 -13.45 8.94 -10.94
C ASP A 285 -13.80 10.45 -10.96
N ASP A 286 -14.24 10.94 -12.11
CA ASP A 286 -14.71 12.31 -12.33
C ASP A 286 -16.14 12.44 -11.80
N PRO A 287 -16.42 13.34 -10.83
CA PRO A 287 -15.52 14.38 -10.29
C PRO A 287 -14.61 13.89 -9.15
N PRO A 288 -13.42 14.51 -8.97
CA PRO A 288 -12.47 14.20 -7.91
C PRO A 288 -13.13 14.03 -6.52
N PRO A 289 -12.52 13.26 -5.60
CA PRO A 289 -13.01 13.09 -4.24
C PRO A 289 -13.38 14.43 -3.61
N LYS A 290 -14.47 14.49 -2.84
CA LYS A 290 -15.00 15.76 -2.29
C LYS A 290 -13.96 16.58 -1.54
N ALA A 291 -13.06 15.93 -0.81
CA ALA A 291 -11.97 16.56 -0.08
C ALA A 291 -10.93 17.24 -0.98
N LEU A 292 -10.86 16.87 -2.27
CA LEU A 292 -9.94 17.44 -3.25
C LEU A 292 -10.59 18.50 -4.14
N ARG A 293 -11.88 18.81 -3.93
CA ARG A 293 -12.59 19.83 -4.72
C ARG A 293 -12.29 21.22 -4.19
N GLY A 294 -12.03 22.16 -5.08
CA GLY A 294 -11.65 23.54 -4.73
C GLY A 294 -10.12 23.64 -4.62
N ASP A 295 -9.63 24.20 -3.50
CA ASP A 295 -8.21 24.32 -3.21
C ASP A 295 -7.84 23.42 -2.02
N PRO A 296 -7.57 22.11 -2.25
CA PRO A 296 -7.18 21.21 -1.18
C PRO A 296 -5.92 21.66 -0.44
N TRP A 297 -4.95 22.23 -1.16
CA TRP A 297 -3.67 22.67 -0.61
C TRP A 297 -3.80 23.78 0.42
N ALA A 298 -4.60 24.82 0.17
CA ALA A 298 -4.83 25.89 1.14
C ALA A 298 -5.31 25.37 2.51
N ARG A 299 -6.10 24.30 2.52
CA ARG A 299 -6.56 23.65 3.74
C ARG A 299 -5.44 22.82 4.40
N LEU A 300 -4.72 22.01 3.62
CA LEU A 300 -3.60 21.20 4.12
C LEU A 300 -2.48 22.06 4.70
N MET A 301 -2.24 23.25 4.15
CA MET A 301 -1.24 24.19 4.64
C MET A 301 -1.46 24.62 6.10
N THR A 302 -2.69 24.55 6.62
CA THR A 302 -2.96 24.89 8.03
C THR A 302 -2.28 23.95 9.02
N GLU A 303 -1.99 22.70 8.63
CA GLU A 303 -1.24 21.74 9.45
C GLU A 303 0.27 21.85 9.25
N LEU A 304 0.71 22.39 8.11
CA LEU A 304 2.12 22.55 7.76
C LEU A 304 2.71 23.89 8.21
N GLN A 305 1.89 24.87 8.56
CA GLN A 305 2.35 26.18 9.02
C GLN A 305 3.16 26.05 10.32
N THR A 306 4.38 26.59 10.29
CA THR A 306 5.36 26.57 11.39
C THR A 306 5.49 27.92 12.10
N GLU A 307 4.88 28.97 11.54
CA GLU A 307 4.81 30.32 12.11
C GLU A 307 3.34 30.75 12.23
N TRP A 308 2.94 31.20 13.42
CA TRP A 308 1.60 31.72 13.75
C TRP A 308 1.66 33.22 14.04
#